data_AF-A0A359CI62-F1
#
_entry.id   AF-A0A359CI62-F1
#
_cell.length_a   1.000
_cell.length_b   1.000
_cell.length_c   1.000
_cell.angle_alpha   90.00
_cell.angle_beta   90.00
_cell.angle_gamma   90.00
#
_symmetry.space_group_name_H-M   'P 1'
#
loop_
_entity.id
_entity.type
_entity.pdbx_description
1 polymer ?
#
loop_
_entity_poly.entity_id
_entity_poly.type
_entity_poly.pdbx_seq_one_letter_code
_entity_poly.pdbx_strand_id
1 'polypeptide(L)'
;MRSVPEMLSFLLVFYLNYFVLIKQVLFKGKTKEFIFYNILLITGIALLMHYGYEIYRFLNPEFRPRFRRRGPSPWFFVIRNATSLLLMTGLSVAIRMSERWFKVENERKELERAKSEAELQNLKNQISPHFLLNTLNNIYALIEFDPPKAQTAVMELSKLLRHLLYDNSQSYVPLAQEMSFIHNYIELMRIRLADNVTVTTHMNVNKTSRTMIAPLIFISLIENAFKHGVSSHKPSFIDITLRE
;
A
#
# COMPACT_ATOMS: atom_id res chain seq x y z
N MET A 1 43.88 -24.17 -13.94
CA MET A 1 43.38 -23.99 -12.56
C MET A 1 43.68 -22.58 -12.12
N ARG A 2 42.70 -21.87 -11.55
CA ARG A 2 42.94 -20.56 -10.91
C ARG A 2 43.75 -20.77 -9.63
N SER A 3 44.60 -19.81 -9.29
CA SER A 3 45.43 -19.94 -8.09
C SER A 3 44.59 -19.66 -6.83
N VAL A 4 44.97 -20.25 -5.69
CA VAL A 4 44.30 -20.00 -4.39
C VAL A 4 44.19 -18.49 -4.08
N PRO A 5 45.23 -17.66 -4.33
CA PRO A 5 45.12 -16.21 -4.15
C PRO A 5 44.05 -15.54 -5.02
N GLU A 6 43.88 -15.96 -6.28
CA GLU A 6 42.83 -15.44 -7.17
C GLU A 6 41.43 -15.73 -6.60
N MET A 7 41.20 -16.94 -6.08
CA MET A 7 39.92 -17.31 -5.46
C MET A 7 39.62 -16.49 -4.21
N LEU A 8 40.61 -16.31 -3.34
CA LEU A 8 40.47 -15.48 -2.14
C LEU A 8 40.12 -14.02 -2.47
N SER A 9 40.68 -13.49 -3.55
CA SER A 9 40.38 -12.12 -3.99
C SER A 9 38.94 -11.96 -4.48
N PHE A 10 38.39 -12.96 -5.17
CA PHE A 10 36.98 -12.93 -5.55
C PHE A 10 36.06 -12.98 -4.35
N LEU A 11 36.35 -13.84 -3.37
CA LEU A 11 35.57 -13.90 -2.13
C LEU A 11 35.66 -12.58 -1.37
N LEU A 12 36.84 -11.98 -1.26
CA LEU A 12 37.04 -10.71 -0.58
C LEU A 12 36.25 -9.58 -1.25
N VAL A 13 36.34 -9.42 -2.58
CA VAL A 13 35.57 -8.39 -3.30
C VAL A 13 34.08 -8.63 -3.17
N PHE A 14 33.63 -9.87 -3.29
CA PHE A 14 32.22 -10.22 -3.17
C PHE A 14 31.68 -9.84 -1.79
N TYR A 15 32.32 -10.33 -0.71
CA TYR A 15 31.82 -10.13 0.65
C TYR A 15 31.95 -8.68 1.12
N LEU A 16 33.03 -7.98 0.73
CA LEU A 16 33.20 -6.57 1.07
C LEU A 16 32.15 -5.72 0.36
N ASN A 17 31.86 -6.00 -0.91
CA ASN A 17 30.75 -5.34 -1.60
C ASN A 17 29.40 -5.69 -0.97
N TYR A 18 29.14 -6.98 -0.80
CA TYR A 18 27.88 -7.50 -0.30
C TYR A 18 27.56 -6.93 1.09
N PHE A 19 28.47 -7.01 2.06
CA PHE A 19 28.19 -6.60 3.45
C PHE A 19 28.41 -5.11 3.73
N VAL A 20 29.41 -4.48 3.10
CA VAL A 20 29.85 -3.12 3.48
C VAL A 20 29.43 -2.09 2.42
N LEU A 21 30.01 -2.14 1.22
CA LEU A 21 29.87 -1.05 0.23
C LEU A 21 28.43 -0.87 -0.24
N ILE A 22 27.71 -1.97 -0.50
CA ILE A 22 26.32 -1.87 -0.97
C ILE A 22 25.43 -1.30 0.13
N LYS A 23 25.52 -1.84 1.35
CA LYS A 23 24.67 -1.40 2.47
C LYS A 23 24.96 0.03 2.92
N GLN A 24 26.24 0.40 3.03
CA GLN A 24 26.63 1.70 3.60
C GLN A 24 26.68 2.83 2.58
N VAL A 25 26.92 2.53 1.29
CA VAL A 25 27.18 3.56 0.27
C VAL A 25 26.11 3.52 -0.82
N LEU A 26 25.93 2.39 -1.51
CA LEU A 26 25.00 2.28 -2.64
C LEU A 26 23.56 2.54 -2.20
N PHE A 27 23.12 1.90 -1.12
CA PHE A 27 21.75 2.04 -0.62
C PHE A 27 21.44 3.40 0.01
N LYS A 28 22.47 4.19 0.35
CA LYS A 28 22.33 5.59 0.80
C LYS A 28 22.30 6.59 -0.37
N GLY A 29 22.28 6.13 -1.62
CA GLY A 29 22.24 6.99 -2.82
C GLY A 29 23.59 7.59 -3.22
N LYS A 30 24.69 7.21 -2.56
CA LYS A 30 26.04 7.72 -2.83
C LYS A 30 26.71 6.95 -3.99
N THR A 31 26.09 6.93 -5.16
CA THR A 31 26.54 6.10 -6.30
C THR A 31 27.96 6.44 -6.78
N LYS A 32 28.35 7.72 -6.77
CA LYS A 32 29.71 8.15 -7.16
C LYS A 32 30.78 7.62 -6.19
N GLU A 33 30.52 7.68 -4.89
CA GLU A 33 31.42 7.12 -3.86
C GLU A 33 31.51 5.60 -3.98
N PHE A 34 30.40 4.91 -4.26
CA PHE A 34 30.39 3.46 -4.47
C PHE A 34 31.26 3.04 -5.66
N ILE A 35 31.18 3.77 -6.78
CA ILE A 35 32.02 3.52 -7.97
C ILE A 35 33.49 3.79 -7.62
N PHE A 36 33.78 4.91 -6.94
CA PHE A 36 35.14 5.26 -6.54
C PHE A 36 35.77 4.19 -5.65
N TYR A 37 35.07 3.75 -4.60
CA TYR A 37 35.59 2.70 -3.70
C TYR A 37 35.77 1.36 -4.42
N ASN A 38 34.91 1.00 -5.38
CA ASN A 38 35.08 -0.22 -6.16
C ASN A 38 36.28 -0.14 -7.12
N ILE A 39 36.51 1.00 -7.77
CA ILE A 39 37.72 1.23 -8.57
C ILE A 39 38.96 1.11 -7.70
N LEU A 40 38.97 1.74 -6.51
CA LEU A 40 40.08 1.66 -5.57
C LEU A 40 40.33 0.22 -5.09
N LEU A 41 39.27 -0.52 -4.75
CA LEU A 41 39.35 -1.91 -4.31
C LEU A 41 39.92 -2.82 -5.41
N ILE A 42 39.39 -2.72 -6.63
CA ILE A 42 39.82 -3.55 -7.76
C ILE A 42 41.26 -3.24 -8.16
N THR A 43 41.64 -1.95 -8.21
CA THR A 43 43.02 -1.54 -8.52
C THR A 43 43.99 -1.98 -7.43
N GLY A 44 43.63 -1.83 -6.15
CA GLY A 44 44.45 -2.31 -5.03
C GLY A 44 44.70 -3.81 -5.08
N ILE A 45 43.66 -4.61 -5.34
CA ILE A 45 43.79 -6.07 -5.49
C ILE A 45 44.62 -6.44 -6.72
N ALA A 46 44.44 -5.73 -7.85
CA ALA A 46 45.21 -5.97 -9.06
C ALA A 46 46.71 -5.71 -8.86
N LEU A 47 47.07 -4.64 -8.15
CA LEU A 47 48.46 -4.33 -7.79
C LEU A 47 49.03 -5.38 -6.83
N LEU A 48 48.28 -5.76 -5.79
CA LEU A 48 48.68 -6.80 -4.84
C LEU A 48 48.97 -8.12 -5.55
N MET A 49 48.11 -8.50 -6.50
CA MET A 49 48.32 -9.69 -7.33
C MET A 49 49.55 -9.60 -8.22
N HIS A 50 49.77 -8.45 -8.86
CA HIS A 50 50.91 -8.25 -9.75
C HIS A 50 52.24 -8.33 -8.99
N TYR A 51 52.39 -7.55 -7.92
CA TYR A 51 53.61 -7.52 -7.13
C TYR A 51 53.81 -8.79 -6.31
N GLY A 52 52.74 -9.35 -5.73
CA GLY A 52 52.80 -10.62 -5.01
C GLY A 52 53.30 -11.77 -5.90
N TYR A 53 52.88 -11.79 -7.17
CA TYR A 53 53.34 -12.78 -8.14
C TYR A 53 54.81 -12.58 -8.56
N GLU A 54 55.29 -11.34 -8.68
CA GLU A 54 56.72 -11.06 -8.93
C GLU A 54 57.60 -11.44 -7.74
N ILE A 55 57.19 -11.09 -6.52
CA ILE A 55 57.92 -11.42 -5.28
C ILE A 55 57.99 -12.94 -5.08
N TYR A 56 56.90 -13.67 -5.29
CA TYR A 56 56.87 -15.13 -5.20
C TYR A 56 57.87 -15.79 -6.17
N ARG A 57 58.00 -15.25 -7.39
CA ARG A 57 58.96 -15.71 -8.40
C ARG A 57 60.41 -15.33 -8.08
N PHE A 58 60.63 -14.23 -7.38
CA PHE A 58 61.96 -13.84 -6.92
C PHE A 58 62.45 -14.77 -5.81
N LEU A 59 61.60 -15.06 -4.82
CA LEU A 59 61.93 -15.88 -3.66
C LEU A 59 62.08 -17.36 -3.98
N ASN A 60 61.35 -17.89 -4.97
CA ASN A 60 61.42 -19.30 -5.36
C ASN A 60 61.96 -19.45 -6.79
N PRO A 61 63.28 -19.32 -7.00
CA PRO A 61 63.88 -19.36 -8.33
C PRO A 61 63.76 -20.72 -9.03
N GLU A 62 63.49 -21.81 -8.30
CA GLU A 62 63.25 -23.15 -8.86
C GLU A 62 61.97 -23.24 -9.71
N PHE A 63 60.99 -22.35 -9.48
CA PHE A 63 59.77 -22.27 -10.28
C PHE A 63 59.92 -21.37 -11.51
N ARG A 64 61.13 -20.90 -11.82
CA ARG A 64 61.40 -20.20 -13.08
C ARG A 64 61.27 -21.23 -14.22
N PRO A 65 60.39 -21.01 -15.21
CA PRO A 65 60.24 -21.97 -16.29
C PRO A 65 61.56 -22.12 -17.06
N ARG A 66 62.06 -23.35 -17.20
CA ARG A 66 63.29 -23.71 -17.94
C ARG A 66 63.29 -23.26 -19.41
N PHE A 67 62.12 -22.94 -19.96
CA PHE A 67 61.94 -22.36 -21.30
C PHE A 67 61.23 -21.01 -21.20
N ARG A 68 61.80 -19.98 -21.86
CA ARG A 68 61.11 -18.70 -22.17
C ARG A 68 59.98 -18.96 -23.17
N ARG A 69 58.91 -19.64 -22.76
CA ARG A 69 57.62 -19.46 -23.43
C ARG A 69 57.20 -18.03 -23.15
N ARG A 70 57.00 -17.23 -24.21
CA ARG A 70 56.46 -15.87 -24.11
C ARG A 70 55.07 -16.02 -23.50
N GLY A 71 54.98 -15.89 -22.18
CA GLY A 71 53.71 -15.93 -21.47
C GLY A 71 52.78 -14.83 -21.97
N PRO A 72 51.47 -14.93 -21.74
CA PRO A 72 50.54 -13.86 -22.08
C PRO A 72 51.02 -12.53 -21.48
N SER A 73 50.82 -11.44 -22.24
CA SER A 73 51.23 -10.08 -21.82
C SER A 73 50.74 -9.77 -20.39
N PRO A 74 51.56 -9.10 -19.55
CA PRO A 74 51.12 -8.66 -18.22
C PRO A 74 49.79 -7.91 -18.23
N TRP A 75 49.55 -7.12 -19.28
CA TRP A 75 48.28 -6.41 -19.50
C TRP A 75 47.09 -7.35 -19.67
N PHE A 76 47.26 -8.48 -20.35
CA PHE A 76 46.18 -9.47 -20.51
C PHE A 76 45.79 -10.08 -19.16
N PHE A 77 46.76 -10.37 -18.29
CA PHE A 77 46.51 -10.89 -16.95
C PHE A 77 45.74 -9.88 -16.09
N VAL A 78 46.16 -8.61 -16.10
CA VAL A 78 45.49 -7.53 -15.37
C VAL A 78 44.06 -7.32 -15.85
N ILE A 79 43.85 -7.21 -17.17
CA ILE A 79 42.52 -7.00 -17.76
C ILE A 79 41.60 -8.18 -17.42
N ARG A 80 42.06 -9.42 -17.59
CA ARG A 80 41.28 -10.64 -17.29
C ARG A 80 40.84 -10.73 -15.82
N ASN A 81 41.72 -10.35 -14.90
CA ASN A 81 41.39 -10.36 -13.47
C ASN A 81 40.46 -9.21 -13.10
N ALA A 82 40.69 -8.01 -13.64
CA ALA A 82 39.82 -6.86 -13.45
C ALA A 82 38.40 -7.13 -13.96
N THR A 83 38.24 -7.71 -15.16
CA THR A 83 36.92 -8.10 -15.69
C THR A 83 36.23 -9.13 -14.80
N SER A 84 36.96 -10.12 -14.29
CA SER A 84 36.40 -11.12 -13.36
C SER A 84 35.94 -10.49 -12.02
N LEU A 85 36.68 -9.53 -11.47
CA LEU A 85 36.32 -8.82 -10.23
C LEU A 85 35.13 -7.88 -10.44
N LEU A 86 35.04 -7.24 -11.61
CA LEU A 86 33.89 -6.44 -12.01
C LEU A 86 32.61 -7.29 -12.09
N LEU A 87 32.68 -8.47 -12.71
CA LEU A 87 31.57 -9.41 -12.75
C LEU A 87 31.14 -9.85 -11.35
N MET A 88 32.09 -10.11 -10.45
CA MET A 88 31.80 -10.49 -9.07
C MET A 88 31.11 -9.37 -8.28
N THR A 89 31.56 -8.13 -8.49
CA THR A 89 30.89 -6.94 -7.95
C THR A 89 29.48 -6.82 -8.50
N GLY A 90 29.29 -6.97 -9.81
CA GLY A 90 27.99 -6.97 -10.47
C GLY A 90 27.04 -8.04 -9.89
N LEU A 91 27.54 -9.25 -9.65
CA LEU A 91 26.77 -10.33 -9.01
C LEU A 91 26.34 -9.96 -7.59
N SER A 92 27.24 -9.41 -6.77
CA SER A 92 26.90 -8.98 -5.41
C SER A 92 25.82 -7.88 -5.40
N VAL A 93 25.89 -6.94 -6.35
CA VAL A 93 24.89 -5.89 -6.54
C VAL A 93 23.56 -6.48 -6.99
N ALA A 94 23.57 -7.41 -7.95
CA ALA A 94 22.37 -8.06 -8.45
C ALA A 94 21.63 -8.82 -7.34
N ILE A 95 22.33 -9.60 -6.53
CA ILE A 95 21.73 -10.34 -5.40
C ILE A 95 21.12 -9.37 -4.38
N ARG A 96 21.89 -8.36 -3.95
CA ARG A 96 21.42 -7.37 -2.96
C ARG A 96 20.25 -6.53 -3.47
N MET A 97 20.24 -6.17 -4.74
CA MET A 97 19.12 -5.45 -5.35
C MET A 97 17.88 -6.32 -5.44
N SER A 98 18.03 -7.61 -5.77
CA SER A 98 16.93 -8.57 -5.77
C SER A 98 16.31 -8.70 -4.37
N GLU A 99 17.13 -8.92 -3.33
CA GLU A 99 16.67 -8.97 -1.92
C GLU A 99 15.90 -7.71 -1.53
N ARG A 100 16.45 -6.53 -1.86
CA ARG A 100 15.82 -5.24 -1.55
C ARG A 100 14.51 -5.07 -2.30
N TRP A 101 14.45 -5.46 -3.57
CA TRP A 101 13.25 -5.38 -4.39
C TRP A 101 12.13 -6.25 -3.82
N PHE A 102 12.43 -7.52 -3.48
CA PHE A 102 11.44 -8.41 -2.83
C PHE A 102 10.94 -7.85 -1.50
N LYS A 103 11.83 -7.27 -0.68
CA LYS A 103 11.44 -6.67 0.60
C LYS A 103 10.50 -5.47 0.39
N VAL A 104 10.87 -4.55 -0.50
CA VAL A 104 10.05 -3.37 -0.82
C VAL A 104 8.70 -3.77 -1.41
N GLU A 105 8.68 -4.80 -2.27
CA GLU A 105 7.45 -5.29 -2.87
C GLU A 105 6.51 -5.93 -1.83
N ASN A 106 7.05 -6.67 -0.86
CA ASN A 106 6.25 -7.22 0.24
C ASN A 106 5.71 -6.12 1.16
N GLU A 107 6.56 -5.16 1.57
CA GLU A 107 6.12 -3.99 2.36
C GLU A 107 5.03 -3.21 1.62
N ARG A 108 5.17 -3.03 0.30
CA ARG A 108 4.17 -2.38 -0.53
C ARG A 108 2.84 -3.15 -0.53
N LYS A 109 2.87 -4.48 -0.70
CA LYS A 109 1.65 -5.31 -0.66
C LYS A 109 0.96 -5.27 0.71
N GLU A 110 1.73 -5.25 1.78
CA GLU A 110 1.19 -5.10 3.14
C GLU A 110 0.52 -3.74 3.33
N LEU A 111 1.15 -2.66 2.85
CA LEU A 111 0.56 -1.32 2.90
C LEU A 111 -0.72 -1.21 2.05
N GLU A 112 -0.74 -1.79 0.85
CA GLU A 112 -1.92 -1.82 -0.01
C GLU A 112 -3.08 -2.60 0.65
N ARG A 113 -2.79 -3.73 1.31
CA ARG A 113 -3.78 -4.48 2.10
C ARG A 113 -4.29 -3.68 3.29
N ALA A 114 -3.41 -3.12 4.11
CA ALA A 114 -3.78 -2.32 5.27
C ALA A 114 -4.62 -1.10 4.87
N LYS A 115 -4.29 -0.46 3.74
CA LYS A 115 -5.10 0.63 3.16
C LYS A 115 -6.50 0.14 2.78
N SER A 116 -6.60 -0.98 2.07
CA SER A 116 -7.90 -1.55 1.66
C SER A 116 -8.76 -1.95 2.87
N GLU A 117 -8.15 -2.55 3.90
CA GLU A 117 -8.84 -2.87 5.15
C GLU A 117 -9.32 -1.62 5.89
N ALA A 118 -8.51 -0.56 5.93
CA ALA A 118 -8.89 0.72 6.54
C ALA A 118 -10.03 1.40 5.78
N GLU A 119 -9.99 1.39 4.44
CA GLU A 119 -11.07 1.90 3.59
C GLU A 119 -12.36 1.10 3.80
N LEU A 120 -12.27 -0.24 3.85
CA LEU A 120 -13.41 -1.11 4.15
C LEU A 120 -13.97 -0.84 5.55
N GLN A 121 -13.10 -0.66 6.55
CA GLN A 121 -13.55 -0.36 7.91
C GLN A 121 -14.21 1.01 8.01
N ASN A 122 -13.67 2.02 7.29
CA ASN A 122 -14.31 3.33 7.19
C ASN A 122 -15.67 3.24 6.49
N LEU A 123 -15.80 2.46 5.41
CA LEU A 123 -17.09 2.21 4.75
C LEU A 123 -18.08 1.50 5.69
N LYS A 124 -17.62 0.49 6.45
CA LYS A 124 -18.45 -0.21 7.45
C LYS A 124 -18.89 0.72 8.58
N ASN A 125 -18.03 1.64 9.01
CA ASN A 125 -18.33 2.57 10.10
C ASN A 125 -19.25 3.73 9.68
N GLN A 126 -19.42 3.99 8.38
CA GLN A 126 -20.33 5.04 7.90
C GLN A 126 -21.81 4.71 8.22
N ILE A 127 -22.13 3.46 8.58
CA ILE A 127 -23.39 3.12 9.25
C ILE A 127 -23.11 2.35 10.53
N SER A 128 -23.68 2.83 11.63
CA SER A 128 -23.51 2.16 12.92
C SER A 128 -24.13 0.75 12.87
N PRO A 129 -23.39 -0.32 13.23
CA PRO A 129 -23.97 -1.66 13.38
C PRO A 129 -25.19 -1.68 14.32
N HIS A 130 -25.18 -0.76 15.29
CA HIS A 130 -26.29 -0.47 16.18
C HIS A 130 -27.56 0.00 15.44
N PHE A 131 -27.44 0.87 14.42
CA PHE A 131 -28.59 1.26 13.60
C PHE A 131 -29.23 0.06 12.91
N LEU A 132 -28.43 -0.83 12.31
CA LEU A 132 -28.94 -2.03 11.63
C LEU A 132 -29.65 -2.98 12.61
N LEU A 133 -29.01 -3.29 13.74
CA LEU A 133 -29.60 -4.16 14.76
C LEU A 133 -30.91 -3.59 15.32
N ASN A 134 -30.95 -2.29 15.61
CA ASN A 134 -32.18 -1.65 16.09
C ASN A 134 -33.28 -1.62 15.05
N THR A 135 -32.93 -1.40 13.78
CA THR A 135 -33.91 -1.44 12.70
C THR A 135 -34.50 -2.84 12.56
N LEU A 136 -33.68 -3.89 12.62
CA LEU A 136 -34.15 -5.28 12.61
C LEU A 136 -35.04 -5.60 13.82
N ASN A 137 -34.68 -5.15 15.02
CA ASN A 137 -35.50 -5.35 16.22
C ASN A 137 -36.85 -4.63 16.11
N ASN A 138 -36.88 -3.43 15.53
CA ASN A 138 -38.13 -2.70 15.30
C ASN A 138 -39.01 -3.43 14.27
N ILE A 139 -38.41 -3.89 13.16
CA ILE A 139 -39.11 -4.71 12.17
C ILE A 139 -39.69 -5.97 12.83
N TYR A 140 -38.92 -6.64 13.70
CA TYR A 140 -39.40 -7.81 14.42
C TYR A 140 -40.65 -7.50 15.27
N ALA A 141 -40.66 -6.39 16.00
CA ALA A 141 -41.85 -5.95 16.73
C ALA A 141 -43.01 -5.61 15.78
N LEU A 142 -42.75 -4.95 14.65
CA LEU A 142 -43.78 -4.62 13.66
C LEU A 142 -44.40 -5.88 13.04
N ILE A 143 -43.68 -6.99 12.89
CA ILE A 143 -44.26 -8.23 12.36
C ILE A 143 -45.44 -8.69 13.23
N GLU A 144 -45.40 -8.45 14.53
CA GLU A 144 -46.48 -8.82 15.46
C GLU A 144 -47.59 -7.76 15.53
N PHE A 145 -47.23 -6.48 15.57
CA PHE A 145 -48.20 -5.40 15.82
C PHE A 145 -48.73 -4.69 14.57
N ASP A 146 -47.97 -4.65 13.47
CA ASP A 146 -48.32 -3.99 12.21
C ASP A 146 -47.59 -4.64 11.00
N PRO A 147 -48.05 -5.83 10.55
CA PRO A 147 -47.39 -6.60 9.49
C PRO A 147 -47.23 -5.83 8.15
N PRO A 148 -48.20 -5.03 7.69
CA PRO A 148 -48.01 -4.19 6.50
C PRO A 148 -46.84 -3.22 6.65
N LYS A 149 -46.72 -2.52 7.79
CA LYS A 149 -45.61 -1.59 8.06
C LYS A 149 -44.27 -2.32 8.15
N ALA A 150 -44.26 -3.54 8.69
CA ALA A 150 -43.07 -4.40 8.70
C ALA A 150 -42.56 -4.70 7.28
N GLN A 151 -43.45 -5.04 6.34
CA GLN A 151 -43.08 -5.29 4.94
C GLN A 151 -42.45 -4.06 4.29
N THR A 152 -43.03 -2.88 4.52
CA THR A 152 -42.46 -1.61 4.03
C THR A 152 -41.07 -1.36 4.62
N ALA A 153 -40.90 -1.56 5.92
CA ALA A 153 -39.63 -1.36 6.60
C ALA A 153 -38.51 -2.28 6.06
N VAL A 154 -38.83 -3.55 5.77
CA VAL A 154 -37.88 -4.50 5.14
C VAL A 154 -37.47 -4.03 3.74
N MET A 155 -38.42 -3.53 2.94
CA MET A 155 -38.14 -2.99 1.61
C MET A 155 -37.20 -1.77 1.68
N GLU A 156 -37.47 -0.83 2.57
CA GLU A 156 -36.63 0.37 2.73
C GLU A 156 -35.23 0.03 3.27
N LEU A 157 -35.13 -0.93 4.20
CA LEU A 157 -33.85 -1.44 4.67
C LEU A 157 -33.04 -2.09 3.52
N SER A 158 -33.70 -2.86 2.65
CA SER A 158 -33.06 -3.48 1.48
C SER A 158 -32.55 -2.44 0.47
N LYS A 159 -33.32 -1.39 0.20
CA LYS A 159 -32.90 -0.27 -0.67
C LYS A 159 -31.69 0.46 -0.09
N LEU A 160 -31.69 0.70 1.22
CA LEU A 160 -30.60 1.33 1.94
C LEU A 160 -29.33 0.47 1.86
N LEU A 161 -29.41 -0.82 2.19
CA LEU A 161 -28.28 -1.76 2.11
C LEU A 161 -27.71 -1.85 0.69
N ARG A 162 -28.57 -1.89 -0.33
CA ARG A 162 -28.14 -1.89 -1.73
C ARG A 162 -27.32 -0.65 -2.09
N HIS A 163 -27.79 0.54 -1.72
CA HIS A 163 -27.05 1.79 -1.98
C HIS A 163 -25.66 1.76 -1.34
N LEU A 164 -25.57 1.28 -0.10
CA LEU A 164 -24.31 1.26 0.63
C LEU A 164 -23.28 0.29 0.07
N LEU A 165 -23.75 -0.88 -0.39
CA LEU A 165 -22.87 -1.95 -0.85
C LEU A 165 -22.41 -1.75 -2.30
N TYR A 166 -23.23 -1.15 -3.15
CA TYR A 166 -22.96 -1.08 -4.59
C TYR A 166 -22.72 0.34 -5.09
N ASP A 167 -23.48 1.31 -4.58
CA ASP A 167 -23.57 2.64 -5.17
C ASP A 167 -22.55 3.64 -4.59
N ASN A 168 -21.92 3.32 -3.45
CA ASN A 168 -20.95 4.19 -2.76
C ASN A 168 -19.47 3.81 -3.00
N SER A 169 -19.19 2.96 -3.99
CA SER A 169 -17.82 2.56 -4.32
C SER A 169 -17.03 3.62 -5.10
N GLN A 170 -17.68 4.71 -5.55
CA GLN A 170 -17.07 5.76 -6.35
C GLN A 170 -16.66 6.98 -5.51
N SER A 171 -15.62 7.69 -5.95
CA SER A 171 -15.16 8.91 -5.27
C SER A 171 -16.19 10.04 -5.28
N TYR A 172 -17.10 10.04 -6.26
CA TYR A 172 -18.19 11.00 -6.38
C TYR A 172 -19.46 10.32 -6.90
N VAL A 173 -20.62 10.79 -6.44
CA VAL A 173 -21.95 10.35 -6.89
C VAL A 173 -22.78 11.55 -7.34
N PRO A 174 -23.73 11.38 -8.28
CA PRO A 174 -24.67 12.44 -8.63
C PRO A 174 -25.49 12.87 -7.41
N LEU A 175 -25.71 14.18 -7.25
CA LEU A 175 -26.52 14.73 -6.16
C LEU A 175 -27.91 14.09 -6.10
N ALA A 176 -28.53 13.82 -7.24
CA ALA A 176 -29.83 13.15 -7.33
C ALA A 176 -29.82 11.74 -6.71
N GLN A 177 -28.71 11.01 -6.82
CA GLN A 177 -28.55 9.69 -6.22
C GLN A 177 -28.45 9.78 -4.69
N GLU A 178 -27.63 10.70 -4.19
CA GLU A 178 -27.53 10.97 -2.74
C GLU A 178 -28.88 11.42 -2.16
N MET A 179 -29.67 12.23 -2.89
CA MET A 179 -31.01 12.62 -2.44
C MET A 179 -31.98 11.45 -2.35
N SER A 180 -31.93 10.53 -3.32
CA SER A 180 -32.72 9.29 -3.27
C SER A 180 -32.35 8.45 -2.04
N PHE A 181 -31.05 8.34 -1.76
CA PHE A 181 -30.54 7.65 -0.58
C PHE A 181 -31.04 8.29 0.73
N ILE A 182 -30.90 9.61 0.87
CA ILE A 182 -31.36 10.37 2.05
C ILE A 182 -32.87 10.21 2.26
N HIS A 183 -33.65 10.27 1.18
CA HIS A 183 -35.09 10.10 1.26
C HIS A 183 -35.46 8.72 1.83
N ASN A 184 -34.89 7.65 1.27
CA ASN A 184 -35.13 6.29 1.76
C ASN A 184 -34.68 6.13 3.24
N TYR A 185 -33.55 6.74 3.62
CA TYR A 185 -33.09 6.74 5.02
C TYR A 185 -34.08 7.43 5.96
N ILE A 186 -34.60 8.60 5.58
CA ILE A 186 -35.57 9.34 6.39
C ILE A 186 -36.87 8.55 6.54
N GLU A 187 -37.39 7.95 5.46
CA GLU A 187 -38.60 7.13 5.53
C GLU A 187 -38.41 5.93 6.48
N LEU A 188 -37.25 5.27 6.42
CA LEU A 188 -36.93 4.19 7.35
C LEU A 188 -36.84 4.69 8.81
N MET A 189 -36.30 5.89 9.03
CA MET A 189 -36.24 6.49 10.37
C MET A 189 -37.61 6.90 10.89
N ARG A 190 -38.50 7.41 10.04
CA ARG A 190 -39.89 7.80 10.39
C ARG A 190 -40.68 6.65 10.97
N ILE A 191 -40.48 5.43 10.47
CA ILE A 191 -41.14 4.21 10.99
C ILE A 191 -40.87 3.99 12.49
N ARG A 192 -39.71 4.44 12.97
CA ARG A 192 -39.22 4.23 14.35
C ARG A 192 -39.61 5.35 15.32
N LEU A 193 -40.19 6.44 14.83
CA LEU A 193 -40.52 7.59 15.66
C LEU A 193 -41.84 7.38 16.40
N ALA A 194 -41.91 7.95 17.59
CA ALA A 194 -43.16 8.08 18.31
C ALA A 194 -44.03 9.16 17.67
N ASP A 195 -45.36 9.06 17.85
CA ASP A 195 -46.34 9.96 17.23
C ASP A 195 -46.19 11.44 17.64
N ASN A 196 -45.44 11.72 18.71
CA ASN A 196 -45.14 13.06 19.20
C ASN A 196 -43.94 13.74 18.50
N VAL A 197 -43.34 13.09 17.50
CA VAL A 197 -42.22 13.64 16.72
C VAL A 197 -42.71 14.05 15.33
N THR A 198 -42.54 15.33 14.98
CA THR A 198 -42.89 15.84 13.65
C THR A 198 -41.65 15.91 12.76
N VAL A 199 -41.68 15.29 11.58
CA VAL A 199 -40.56 15.33 10.62
C VAL A 199 -40.99 15.97 9.31
N THR A 200 -40.46 17.16 9.00
CA THR A 200 -40.69 17.87 7.74
C THR A 200 -39.50 17.72 6.81
N THR A 201 -39.77 17.40 5.54
CA THR A 201 -38.74 17.18 4.52
C THR A 201 -39.06 17.97 3.26
N HIS A 202 -38.14 18.84 2.85
CA HIS A 202 -38.22 19.64 1.64
C HIS A 202 -36.96 19.46 0.81
N MET A 203 -37.00 18.51 -0.14
CA MET A 203 -35.90 18.22 -1.06
C MET A 203 -36.25 18.75 -2.45
N ASN A 204 -35.70 19.91 -2.81
CA ASN A 204 -35.86 20.50 -4.14
C ASN A 204 -34.53 20.42 -4.89
N VAL A 205 -34.27 19.25 -5.47
CA VAL A 205 -33.08 18.95 -6.26
C VAL A 205 -33.51 18.50 -7.64
N ASN A 206 -32.83 19.01 -8.68
CA ASN A 206 -33.17 18.68 -10.04
C ASN A 206 -32.74 17.23 -10.35
N LYS A 207 -33.66 16.40 -10.85
CA LYS A 207 -33.35 15.01 -11.24
C LYS A 207 -32.30 14.91 -12.36
N THR A 208 -32.17 15.96 -13.18
CA THR A 208 -31.14 16.09 -14.22
C THR A 208 -29.91 16.89 -13.79
N SER A 209 -29.75 17.13 -12.48
CA SER A 209 -28.53 17.69 -11.92
C SER A 209 -27.29 16.93 -12.39
N ARG A 210 -26.27 17.68 -12.78
CA ARG A 210 -24.93 17.15 -13.06
C ARG A 210 -23.97 17.37 -11.89
N THR A 211 -24.47 17.85 -10.76
CA THR A 211 -23.66 18.14 -9.58
C THR A 211 -23.19 16.83 -8.98
N MET A 212 -21.86 16.69 -8.88
CA MET A 212 -21.21 15.52 -8.31
C MET A 212 -20.73 15.85 -6.91
N ILE A 213 -21.05 15.01 -5.93
CA ILE A 213 -20.69 15.22 -4.53
C ILE A 213 -20.04 13.97 -3.95
N ALA A 214 -19.32 14.12 -2.84
CA ALA A 214 -18.84 12.98 -2.09
C ALA A 214 -20.04 12.16 -1.56
N PRO A 215 -20.04 10.83 -1.71
CA PRO A 215 -21.13 10.00 -1.21
C PRO A 215 -21.24 10.11 0.32
N LEU A 216 -22.45 9.95 0.84
CA LEU A 216 -22.74 9.90 2.28
C LEU A 216 -22.36 11.17 3.05
N ILE A 217 -22.13 12.30 2.38
CA ILE A 217 -21.71 13.54 3.06
C ILE A 217 -22.79 14.08 4.02
N PHE A 218 -24.06 13.84 3.71
CA PHE A 218 -25.18 14.36 4.50
C PHE A 218 -25.69 13.39 5.58
N ILE A 219 -25.38 12.10 5.47
CA ILE A 219 -25.96 11.07 6.35
C ILE A 219 -25.65 11.32 7.82
N SER A 220 -24.44 11.79 8.11
CA SER A 220 -23.99 12.09 9.48
C SER A 220 -24.80 13.22 10.14
N LEU A 221 -25.18 14.25 9.37
CA LEU A 221 -26.00 15.35 9.86
C LEU A 221 -27.43 14.89 10.13
N ILE A 222 -27.98 14.09 9.21
CA ILE A 222 -29.33 13.54 9.33
C ILE A 222 -29.42 12.56 10.50
N GLU A 223 -28.44 11.66 10.64
CA GLU A 223 -28.35 10.72 11.76
C GLU A 223 -28.27 11.47 13.09
N ASN A 224 -27.46 12.54 13.17
CA ASN A 224 -27.39 13.39 14.36
C ASN A 224 -28.73 14.06 14.68
N ALA A 225 -29.46 14.54 13.67
CA ALA A 225 -30.78 15.12 13.87
C ALA A 225 -31.77 14.11 14.47
N PHE A 226 -31.78 12.87 13.96
CA PHE A 226 -32.62 11.82 14.54
C PHE A 226 -32.15 11.33 15.91
N LYS A 227 -30.84 11.31 16.17
CA LYS A 227 -30.30 10.84 17.44
C LYS A 227 -30.54 11.82 18.59
N HIS A 228 -30.43 13.11 18.32
CA HIS A 228 -30.47 14.16 19.34
C HIS A 228 -31.73 15.01 19.30
N GLY A 229 -32.43 15.06 18.16
CA GLY A 229 -33.61 15.89 17.95
C GLY A 229 -34.93 15.25 18.37
N VAL A 230 -34.96 13.96 18.74
CA VAL A 230 -36.19 13.24 19.07
C VAL A 230 -36.31 12.96 20.56
N SER A 231 -37.52 13.12 21.10
CA SER A 231 -37.84 12.78 22.49
C SER A 231 -39.12 11.95 22.55
N SER A 232 -39.09 10.84 23.28
CA SER A 232 -40.27 9.99 23.51
C SER A 232 -41.29 10.59 24.48
N HIS A 233 -40.94 11.66 25.20
CA HIS A 233 -41.78 12.22 26.27
C HIS A 233 -42.23 13.66 26.00
N LYS A 234 -41.53 14.38 25.12
CA LYS A 234 -41.83 15.77 24.79
C LYS A 234 -42.06 15.92 23.29
N PRO A 235 -42.98 16.80 22.86
CA PRO A 235 -43.11 17.15 21.45
C PRO A 235 -41.75 17.58 20.90
N SER A 236 -41.36 17.01 19.76
CA SER A 236 -40.08 17.29 19.13
C SER A 236 -40.24 17.35 17.62
N PHE A 237 -39.30 18.01 16.94
CA PHE A 237 -39.37 18.17 15.50
C PHE A 237 -37.99 18.05 14.84
N ILE A 238 -38.01 17.61 13.59
CA ILE A 238 -36.85 17.60 12.69
C ILE A 238 -37.30 18.24 11.38
N ASP A 239 -36.59 19.29 10.96
CA ASP A 239 -36.82 19.93 9.67
C ASP A 239 -35.57 19.79 8.78
N ILE A 240 -35.76 19.19 7.61
CA ILE A 240 -34.69 18.92 6.64
C ILE A 240 -35.05 19.62 5.33
N THR A 241 -34.31 20.68 5.01
CA THR A 241 -34.44 21.39 3.74
C THR A 241 -33.15 21.28 2.95
N LEU A 242 -33.26 20.80 1.71
CA LEU A 242 -32.14 20.67 0.78
C LEU A 242 -32.54 21.30 -0.55
N ARG A 243 -31.71 22.22 -1.04
CA ARG A 243 -31.94 22.99 -2.28
C ARG A 243 -30.66 22.99 -3.09
N GLU A 244 -30.83 22.76 -4.38
CA GLU A 244 -29.78 22.93 -5.40
C GLU A 244 -29.87 24.33 -6.03
#